data_AF-A0A7Y0S0A1-F1
#
_entry.id   AF-A0A7Y0S0A1-F1
#
_cell.length_a   1.000
_cell.length_b   1.000
_cell.length_c   1.000
_cell.angle_alpha   90.00
_cell.angle_beta   90.00
_cell.angle_gamma   90.00
#
_symmetry.space_group_name_H-M   'P 1'
#
loop_
_entity.id
_entity.type
_entity.pdbx_description
1 polymer ?
#
loop_
_entity_poly.entity_id
_entity_poly.type
_entity_poly.pdbx_seq_one_letter_code
_entity_poly.pdbx_strand_id
1 'polypeptide(L)'
;VDNMNTEQLIPSLKESLEKLNTDYVDLTLIHWPGNNNNLNEYMASLLEAKSQGLTRNIGVSNFNIDLLQQAIEVVGKENIVTNQIELSPYL
;
A
#
# COMPACT_ATOMS: atom_id res chain seq x y z
N VAL A 1 12.78 -4.19 4.50
CA VAL A 1 13.40 -3.35 3.45
C VAL A 1 12.31 -2.40 3.00
N ASP A 2 12.51 -1.09 3.16
CA ASP A 2 11.51 -0.08 2.85
C ASP A 2 11.59 0.31 1.37
N ASN A 3 10.87 -0.43 0.52
CA ASN A 3 10.81 -0.22 -0.94
C ASN A 3 9.63 0.70 -1.29
N MET A 4 9.63 1.92 -0.76
CA MET A 4 8.50 2.87 -0.85
C MET A 4 8.72 4.00 -1.86
N ASN A 5 9.78 3.94 -2.64
CA ASN A 5 9.96 4.77 -3.82
C ASN A 5 9.22 4.15 -5.01
N THR A 6 8.63 5.00 -5.85
CA THR A 6 7.85 4.66 -7.05
C THR A 6 8.52 3.58 -7.90
N GLU A 7 9.85 3.66 -8.03
CA GLU A 7 10.65 2.74 -8.84
C GLU A 7 10.79 1.33 -8.26
N GLN A 8 10.58 1.12 -6.96
CA GLN A 8 10.80 -0.18 -6.31
C GLN A 8 9.52 -0.88 -5.85
N LEU A 9 8.39 -0.17 -5.69
CA LEU A 9 7.16 -0.79 -5.19
C LEU A 9 6.66 -1.93 -6.08
N ILE A 10 6.46 -1.67 -7.38
CA ILE A 10 5.97 -2.68 -8.33
C ILE A 10 6.98 -3.83 -8.50
N PRO A 11 8.29 -3.59 -8.70
CA PRO A 11 9.28 -4.66 -8.73
C PRO A 11 9.30 -5.50 -7.44
N SER A 12 9.20 -4.86 -6.27
CA SER A 12 9.15 -5.56 -4.98
C SER A 12 7.88 -6.41 -4.83
N LEU A 13 6.74 -5.94 -5.36
CA LEU A 13 5.51 -6.74 -5.39
C LEU A 13 5.67 -7.93 -6.34
N LYS A 14 6.22 -7.73 -7.54
CA LYS A 14 6.49 -8.82 -8.50
C LYS A 14 7.42 -9.88 -7.91
N GLU A 15 8.49 -9.48 -7.22
CA GLU A 15 9.37 -10.40 -6.50
C GLU A 15 8.60 -11.19 -5.42
N SER A 16 7.69 -10.54 -4.71
CA SER A 16 6.84 -11.20 -3.71
C SER A 16 5.89 -12.22 -4.35
N LEU A 17 5.30 -11.87 -5.50
CA LEU A 17 4.44 -12.74 -6.29
C LEU A 17 5.19 -13.98 -6.81
N GLU A 18 6.42 -13.80 -7.31
CA GLU A 18 7.30 -14.90 -7.70
C GLU A 18 7.59 -15.84 -6.51
N LYS A 19 7.93 -15.29 -5.34
CA LYS A 19 8.19 -16.07 -4.12
C LYS A 19 6.96 -16.82 -3.62
N LEU A 20 5.78 -16.24 -3.78
CA LEU A 20 4.50 -16.84 -3.42
C LEU A 20 3.96 -17.81 -4.49
N ASN A 21 4.61 -17.89 -5.66
CA ASN A 21 4.20 -18.69 -6.81
C ASN A 21 2.74 -18.43 -7.23
N THR A 22 2.40 -17.14 -7.37
CA THR A 22 1.08 -16.66 -7.79
C THR A 22 1.23 -15.41 -8.65
N ASP A 23 0.28 -15.15 -9.55
CA ASP A 23 0.29 -13.94 -10.39
C ASP A 23 -0.30 -12.71 -9.69
N TYR A 24 -1.01 -12.91 -8.56
CA TYR A 24 -1.63 -11.83 -7.79
C TYR A 24 -1.78 -12.18 -6.30
N VAL A 25 -2.03 -11.16 -5.48
CA VAL A 25 -2.54 -11.28 -4.11
C VAL A 25 -3.88 -10.56 -3.95
N ASP A 26 -4.69 -10.97 -2.98
CA ASP A 26 -5.98 -10.32 -2.74
C ASP A 26 -5.85 -8.92 -2.13
N LEU A 27 -4.77 -8.65 -1.39
CA LEU A 27 -4.54 -7.38 -0.71
C LEU A 27 -3.04 -7.05 -0.64
N THR A 28 -2.68 -5.85 -1.05
CA THR A 28 -1.35 -5.26 -0.84
C THR A 28 -1.45 -4.02 0.04
N LEU A 29 -0.56 -3.92 1.03
CA LEU A 29 -0.53 -2.81 1.97
C LEU A 29 0.77 -2.03 1.87
N ILE A 30 0.65 -0.71 2.04
CA ILE A 30 1.78 0.09 2.51
C ILE A 30 2.01 -0.25 3.99
N HIS A 31 3.13 -0.91 4.32
CA HIS A 31 3.37 -1.48 5.66
C HIS A 31 3.56 -0.43 6.77
N TRP A 32 4.23 0.68 6.47
CA TRP A 32 4.40 1.84 7.35
C TRP A 32 4.34 3.11 6.52
N PRO A 33 3.87 4.24 7.04
CA PRO A 33 4.04 5.49 6.33
C PRO A 33 5.53 5.81 6.19
N GLY A 34 5.99 5.95 4.94
CA GLY A 34 7.32 6.50 4.68
C GLY A 34 7.40 7.98 5.09
N ASN A 35 8.55 8.62 4.84
CA ASN A 35 8.65 10.08 5.01
C ASN A 35 7.57 10.77 4.16
N ASN A 36 6.81 11.70 4.77
CA ASN A 36 5.62 12.34 4.17
C ASN A 36 5.81 12.85 2.74
N ASN A 37 7.04 13.25 2.36
CA ASN A 37 7.35 13.80 1.05
C ASN A 37 7.06 12.87 -0.14
N ASN A 38 6.90 11.54 0.08
CA ASN A 38 6.69 10.58 -1.00
C ASN A 38 5.31 9.89 -0.96
N LEU A 39 4.37 10.36 -0.14
CA LEU A 39 3.06 9.69 0.01
C LEU A 39 2.31 9.55 -1.30
N ASN A 40 2.19 10.64 -2.04
CA ASN A 40 1.45 10.67 -3.29
C ASN A 40 2.05 9.69 -4.32
N GLU A 41 3.37 9.59 -4.33
CA GLU A 41 4.13 8.71 -5.21
C GLU A 41 3.84 7.23 -4.95
N TYR A 42 4.06 6.75 -3.73
CA TYR A 42 3.85 5.32 -3.44
C TYR A 42 2.37 4.93 -3.49
N MET A 43 1.46 5.85 -3.14
CA MET A 43 0.03 5.58 -3.23
C MET A 43 -0.42 5.48 -4.70
N ALA A 44 0.09 6.36 -5.57
CA ALA A 44 -0.15 6.26 -7.01
C ALA A 44 0.41 4.95 -7.60
N SER A 45 1.64 4.55 -7.21
CA SER A 45 2.20 3.25 -7.63
C SER A 45 1.40 2.06 -7.13
N LEU A 46 0.84 2.13 -5.93
CA LEU A 46 0.00 1.06 -5.39
C LEU A 46 -1.32 0.95 -6.17
N LEU A 47 -1.91 2.08 -6.57
CA LEU A 47 -3.08 2.10 -7.45
C LEU A 47 -2.75 1.55 -8.85
N GLU A 48 -1.56 1.86 -9.37
CA GLU A 48 -1.07 1.28 -10.62
C GLU A 48 -0.88 -0.25 -10.51
N ALA A 49 -0.33 -0.74 -9.40
CA ALA A 49 -0.21 -2.19 -9.18
C ALA A 49 -1.58 -2.90 -9.21
N LYS A 50 -2.62 -2.25 -8.68
CA LYS A 50 -4.01 -2.73 -8.78
C LYS A 50 -4.51 -2.71 -10.22
N SER A 51 -4.25 -1.65 -10.99
CA SER A 51 -4.67 -1.58 -12.41
C SER A 51 -3.94 -2.61 -13.29
N GLN A 52 -2.70 -2.97 -12.94
CA GLN A 52 -1.94 -4.05 -13.58
C GLN A 52 -2.41 -5.47 -13.17
N GLY A 53 -3.33 -5.59 -12.22
CA GLY A 53 -3.86 -6.88 -11.76
C GLY A 53 -2.94 -7.65 -10.80
N LEU A 54 -1.84 -7.03 -10.34
CA LEU A 54 -0.90 -7.63 -9.38
C LEU A 54 -1.52 -7.79 -7.99
N THR A 55 -2.56 -6.99 -7.71
CA THR A 55 -3.33 -7.06 -6.48
C THR A 55 -4.80 -6.71 -6.72
N ARG A 56 -5.72 -7.40 -6.03
CA ARG A 56 -7.16 -7.09 -6.15
C ARG A 56 -7.55 -5.85 -5.35
N ASN A 57 -7.00 -5.70 -4.16
CA ASN A 57 -7.31 -4.62 -3.23
C ASN A 57 -6.05 -3.97 -2.70
N ILE A 58 -6.16 -2.70 -2.34
CA ILE A 58 -5.07 -1.94 -1.74
C ILE A 58 -5.50 -1.38 -0.39
N GLY A 59 -4.52 -1.20 0.50
CA GLY A 59 -4.75 -0.59 1.80
C GLY A 59 -3.46 -0.03 2.38
N VAL A 60 -3.55 0.42 3.62
CA VAL A 60 -2.42 0.98 4.37
C VAL A 60 -2.30 0.28 5.72
N SER A 61 -1.18 0.49 6.39
CA SER A 61 -0.93 0.00 7.73
C SER A 61 -0.24 1.09 8.53
N ASN A 62 -0.67 1.28 9.78
CA ASN A 62 -0.11 2.25 10.72
C ASN A 62 -0.22 3.71 10.26
N PHE A 63 -1.23 4.04 9.45
CA PHE A 63 -1.49 5.43 9.06
C PHE A 63 -2.30 6.14 10.13
N ASN A 64 -1.86 7.34 10.53
CA ASN A 64 -2.71 8.24 11.32
C ASN A 64 -3.79 8.88 10.44
N ILE A 65 -4.66 9.70 11.05
CA ILE A 65 -5.80 10.31 10.36
C ILE A 65 -5.34 11.20 9.19
N ASP A 66 -4.34 12.05 9.40
CA ASP A 66 -3.85 13.01 8.40
C ASP A 66 -3.23 12.29 7.19
N LEU A 67 -2.48 11.22 7.43
CA LEU A 67 -1.88 10.40 6.37
C LEU A 67 -2.94 9.61 5.61
N LEU A 68 -3.95 9.08 6.30
CA LEU A 68 -5.06 8.37 5.67
C LEU A 68 -5.88 9.32 4.79
N GLN A 69 -6.11 10.56 5.22
CA GLN A 69 -6.79 11.58 4.41
C GLN A 69 -6.00 11.90 3.14
N GLN A 70 -4.69 12.14 3.25
CA GLN A 70 -3.83 12.35 2.09
C GLN A 70 -3.84 11.13 1.15
N ALA A 71 -3.78 9.91 1.68
CA ALA A 71 -3.88 8.71 0.86
C ALA A 71 -5.21 8.63 0.10
N ILE A 72 -6.32 8.95 0.76
CA ILE A 72 -7.65 9.02 0.15
C ILE A 72 -7.71 10.08 -0.94
N GLU A 73 -7.10 11.25 -0.75
CA GLU A 73 -7.04 12.31 -1.77
C GLU A 73 -6.31 11.85 -3.04
N VAL A 74 -5.29 10.99 -2.90
CA VAL A 74 -4.48 10.51 -4.03
C VAL A 74 -5.18 9.39 -4.80
N VAL A 75 -5.72 8.39 -4.09
CA VAL A 75 -6.22 7.16 -4.76
C VAL A 75 -7.74 7.01 -4.72
N GLY A 76 -8.47 7.88 -4.05
CA GLY A 76 -9.91 7.75 -3.84
C GLY A 76 -10.24 6.80 -2.68
N LYS A 77 -11.28 7.17 -1.91
CA LYS A 77 -11.69 6.43 -0.71
C LYS A 77 -12.10 4.98 -1.03
N GLU A 78 -12.70 4.77 -2.19
CA GLU A 78 -13.16 3.47 -2.68
C GLU A 78 -12.03 2.49 -2.97
N ASN A 79 -10.79 2.96 -3.11
CA ASN A 79 -9.65 2.10 -3.38
C ASN A 79 -8.97 1.58 -2.11
N ILE A 80 -9.09 2.27 -0.97
CA ILE A 80 -8.48 1.87 0.30
C ILE A 80 -9.46 1.00 1.10
N VAL A 81 -9.19 -0.30 1.17
CA VAL A 81 -10.11 -1.25 1.84
C VAL A 81 -9.84 -1.39 3.34
N THR A 82 -8.66 -1.02 3.82
CA THR A 82 -8.28 -1.15 5.23
C THR A 82 -7.15 -0.21 5.65
N ASN A 83 -7.11 0.09 6.95
CA ASN A 83 -5.91 0.56 7.65
C ASN A 83 -5.59 -0.49 8.74
N GLN A 84 -4.56 -1.31 8.52
CA GLN A 84 -4.14 -2.29 9.51
C GLN A 84 -3.43 -1.57 10.67
N ILE A 85 -4.01 -1.66 11.86
CA ILE A 85 -3.50 -1.02 13.06
C ILE A 85 -3.29 -2.04 14.17
N GLU A 86 -2.37 -1.73 15.08
CA GLU A 86 -2.26 -2.44 16.35
C GLU A 86 -3.41 -2.01 17.26
N LEU A 87 -4.13 -2.99 17.81
CA LEU A 87 -5.15 -2.75 18.81
C LEU A 87 -5.07 -3.86 19.86
N SER A 88 -4.82 -3.48 21.11
CA SER A 88 -4.79 -4.38 22.24
C SER A 88 -5.37 -3.72 23.49
N PRO A 89 -5.80 -4.48 24.52
CA PRO A 89 -6.27 -3.89 25.77
C PRO A 89 -5.24 -3.05 26.55
N TYR A 90 -3.97 -3.10 26.15
CA TYR A 90 -2.85 -2.41 26.79
C TYR A 90 -2.37 -1.17 26.01
N LEU A 91 -3.05 -0.84 24.92
CA LEU A 91 -2.84 0.36 24.10
C LEU A 91 -3.89 1.43 24.39
#